data_AF-A0A963X777-F1
#
_entry.id   AF-A0A963X777-F1
#
_cell.length_a   1.000
_cell.length_b   1.000
_cell.length_c   1.000
_cell.angle_alpha   90.00
_cell.angle_beta   90.00
_cell.angle_gamma   90.00
#
_symmetry.space_group_name_H-M   'P 1'
#
loop_
_entity.id
_entity.type
_entity.pdbx_description
1 polymer ?
#
loop_
_entity_poly.entity_id
_entity_poly.type
_entity_poly.pdbx_seq_one_letter_code
_entity_poly.pdbx_strand_id
1 'polypeptide(L)'
;MAKSPAPQDPVDGTDEPAGLAPELEDFVAAEKVQGRTIAIMVLIAIVLVGAAGGAWFVFGEKLLRDPVQDIPVVRADPRPYKVLPEHPGGMQIPDRDKLVYERLQTAEDGAESAAPKVEQLLPPAEKPKALPEAPPQPEQAAEPPATEPPTTEPPTIQPPATESAVA
;
A
#
# COMPACT_ATOMS: atom_id res chain seq x y z
N MET A 1 -58.20 -105.92 -6.54
CA MET A 1 -59.52 -105.53 -5.98
C MET A 1 -59.29 -104.78 -4.69
N ALA A 2 -59.97 -103.66 -4.55
CA ALA A 2 -59.85 -102.65 -3.50
C ALA A 2 -59.96 -103.20 -2.06
N LYS A 3 -59.39 -102.50 -1.07
CA LYS A 3 -60.15 -101.60 -0.18
C LYS A 3 -59.32 -101.16 1.06
N SER A 4 -59.40 -99.85 1.31
CA SER A 4 -59.37 -99.15 2.60
C SER A 4 -58.03 -98.69 3.22
N PRO A 5 -57.91 -97.36 3.47
CA PRO A 5 -56.86 -96.73 4.26
C PRO A 5 -57.22 -96.58 5.76
N ALA A 6 -56.16 -96.52 6.58
CA ALA A 6 -55.93 -95.99 7.94
C ALA A 6 -57.09 -95.77 8.95
N PRO A 7 -56.78 -95.96 10.25
CA PRO A 7 -57.17 -94.99 11.26
C PRO A 7 -55.95 -94.24 11.82
N GLN A 8 -56.13 -92.93 11.97
CA GLN A 8 -55.20 -91.99 12.57
C GLN A 8 -55.29 -92.10 14.10
N ASP A 9 -54.14 -92.02 14.78
CA ASP A 9 -54.10 -91.64 16.19
C ASP A 9 -53.95 -90.11 16.31
N PRO A 10 -54.58 -89.49 17.32
CA PRO A 10 -54.82 -88.06 17.38
C PRO A 10 -53.59 -87.26 17.81
N VAL A 11 -53.44 -86.12 17.12
CA VAL A 11 -52.64 -84.97 17.54
C VAL A 11 -53.09 -84.46 18.91
N ASP A 12 -52.14 -84.34 19.85
CA ASP A 12 -52.28 -83.44 20.99
C ASP A 12 -50.93 -82.82 21.34
N GLY A 13 -50.95 -81.51 21.59
CA GLY A 13 -49.92 -80.81 22.35
C GLY A 13 -48.66 -80.37 21.60
N THR A 14 -48.76 -79.24 20.89
CA THR A 14 -47.89 -78.06 21.08
C THR A 14 -46.47 -78.29 21.61
N ASP A 15 -45.46 -78.09 20.76
CA ASP A 15 -44.33 -77.21 21.10
C ASP A 15 -43.58 -76.80 19.82
N GLU A 16 -43.64 -75.49 19.56
CA GLU A 16 -42.88 -74.79 18.52
C GLU A 16 -41.36 -74.84 18.79
N PRO A 17 -40.52 -74.71 17.75
CA PRO A 17 -39.10 -75.00 17.80
C PRO A 17 -38.28 -73.83 18.36
N ALA A 18 -37.71 -73.99 19.55
CA ALA A 18 -36.74 -73.04 20.09
C ALA A 18 -35.62 -73.79 20.82
N GLY A 19 -34.54 -74.15 20.10
CA GLY A 19 -33.42 -74.81 20.74
C GLY A 19 -32.19 -74.93 19.84
N LEU A 20 -31.22 -74.06 20.12
CA LEU A 20 -29.82 -74.13 19.71
C LEU A 20 -29.50 -73.79 18.24
N ALA A 21 -29.38 -72.50 17.98
CA ALA A 21 -28.30 -72.00 17.13
C ALA A 21 -26.94 -72.47 17.70
N PRO A 22 -25.96 -72.85 16.86
CA PRO A 22 -24.63 -73.20 17.32
C PRO A 22 -23.99 -72.00 18.04
N GLU A 23 -23.37 -72.34 19.15
CA GLU A 23 -22.55 -71.54 20.05
C GLU A 23 -21.81 -70.40 19.36
N LEU A 24 -22.37 -69.20 19.53
CA LEU A 24 -21.73 -67.90 19.33
C LEU A 24 -20.73 -67.61 20.46
N GLU A 25 -19.91 -68.59 20.87
CA GLU A 25 -19.03 -68.46 22.05
C GLU A 25 -17.65 -67.86 21.75
N ASP A 26 -17.49 -67.15 20.63
CA ASP A 26 -16.31 -66.29 20.39
C ASP A 26 -16.65 -64.79 20.43
N PHE A 27 -17.85 -64.42 20.89
CA PHE A 27 -18.31 -63.03 20.87
C PHE A 27 -18.36 -62.34 22.23
N VAL A 28 -17.57 -62.68 23.25
CA VAL A 28 -17.46 -61.78 24.41
C VAL A 28 -16.06 -61.76 25.04
N ALA A 29 -15.18 -60.98 24.44
CA ALA A 29 -14.14 -60.26 25.17
C ALA A 29 -14.02 -58.82 24.66
N ALA A 30 -15.15 -58.12 24.55
CA ALA A 30 -15.17 -56.68 24.29
C ALA A 30 -14.97 -55.89 25.60
N GLU A 31 -13.89 -56.20 26.34
CA GLU A 31 -13.56 -55.47 27.56
C GLU A 31 -12.40 -54.50 27.29
N LYS A 32 -12.69 -53.20 27.49
CA LYS A 32 -11.76 -52.06 27.50
C LYS A 32 -11.12 -51.62 26.17
N VAL A 33 -11.89 -51.60 25.08
CA VAL A 33 -11.44 -50.96 23.81
C VAL A 33 -11.53 -49.43 23.86
N GLN A 34 -12.48 -48.87 24.62
CA GLN A 34 -12.80 -47.44 24.61
C GLN A 34 -11.66 -46.54 25.15
N GLY A 35 -10.93 -46.99 26.18
CA GLY A 35 -9.76 -46.24 26.68
C GLY A 35 -8.54 -46.33 25.74
N ARG A 36 -8.40 -47.44 25.01
CA ARG A 36 -7.28 -47.66 24.07
C ARG A 36 -7.48 -46.85 22.79
N THR A 37 -8.70 -46.77 22.26
CA THR A 37 -9.01 -45.94 21.09
C THR A 37 -8.89 -44.45 21.41
N ILE A 38 -9.33 -44.00 22.58
CA ILE A 38 -9.12 -42.62 23.04
C ILE A 38 -7.62 -42.32 23.19
N ALA A 39 -6.85 -43.22 23.80
CA ALA A 39 -5.40 -43.03 23.92
C ALA A 39 -4.70 -42.95 22.55
N ILE A 40 -5.10 -43.78 21.58
CA ILE A 40 -4.58 -43.73 20.20
C ILE A 40 -4.96 -42.41 19.53
N MET A 41 -6.22 -41.96 19.67
CA MET A 41 -6.67 -40.69 19.11
C MET A 41 -5.94 -39.48 19.70
N VAL A 42 -5.67 -39.50 21.01
CA VAL A 42 -4.86 -38.45 21.67
C VAL A 42 -3.43 -38.47 21.14
N LEU A 43 -2.82 -39.65 20.97
CA LEU A 43 -1.47 -39.76 20.41
C LEU A 43 -1.42 -39.21 18.97
N ILE A 44 -2.39 -39.57 18.13
CA ILE A 44 -2.51 -39.04 16.77
C ILE A 44 -2.68 -37.53 16.79
N ALA A 45 -3.54 -36.99 17.66
CA ALA A 45 -3.74 -35.55 17.79
C ALA A 45 -2.44 -34.83 18.19
N ILE A 46 -1.67 -35.38 19.13
CA ILE A 46 -0.36 -34.85 19.52
C ILE A 46 0.61 -34.86 18.33
N VAL A 47 0.64 -35.95 17.56
CA VAL A 47 1.50 -36.05 16.37
C VAL A 47 1.09 -35.01 15.32
N LEU A 48 -0.21 -34.82 15.07
CA LEU A 48 -0.70 -33.85 14.10
C LEU A 48 -0.41 -32.40 14.55
N VAL A 49 -0.63 -32.07 15.82
CA VAL A 49 -0.31 -30.76 16.38
C VAL A 49 1.20 -30.52 16.35
N GLY A 50 2.00 -31.52 16.71
CA GLY A 50 3.46 -31.45 16.64
C GLY A 50 3.97 -31.29 15.21
N ALA A 51 3.39 -32.00 14.25
CA ALA A 51 3.73 -31.88 12.84
C ALA A 51 3.32 -30.52 12.25
N ALA A 52 2.11 -30.04 12.55
CA ALA A 52 1.64 -28.73 12.13
C ALA A 52 2.46 -27.60 12.77
N GLY A 53 2.75 -27.70 14.07
CA GLY A 53 3.61 -26.75 14.78
C GLY A 53 5.05 -26.75 14.28
N GLY A 54 5.62 -27.94 14.04
CA GLY A 54 6.96 -28.09 13.47
C GLY A 54 7.04 -27.54 12.03
N ALA A 55 6.03 -27.83 11.21
CA ALA A 55 5.92 -27.28 9.86
C ALA A 55 5.78 -25.75 9.91
N TRP A 56 4.98 -25.20 10.83
CA TRP A 56 4.85 -23.75 11.03
C TRP A 56 6.16 -23.12 11.51
N PHE A 57 6.91 -23.76 12.40
CA PHE A 57 8.19 -23.24 12.87
C PHE A 57 9.24 -23.16 11.75
N VAL A 58 9.29 -24.16 10.87
CA VAL A 58 10.27 -24.20 9.77
C VAL A 58 9.84 -23.38 8.56
N PHE A 59 8.54 -23.43 8.19
CA PHE A 59 8.04 -22.85 6.95
C PHE A 59 7.18 -21.60 7.15
N GLY A 60 6.73 -21.31 8.36
CA GLY A 60 5.83 -20.19 8.66
C GLY A 60 6.41 -18.86 8.22
N GLU A 61 7.67 -18.57 8.56
CA GLU A 61 8.35 -17.35 8.11
C GLU A 61 8.47 -17.29 6.58
N LYS A 62 8.70 -18.42 5.91
CA LYS A 62 8.81 -18.48 4.45
C LYS A 62 7.47 -18.27 3.75
N LEU A 63 6.37 -18.76 4.32
CA LEU A 63 5.02 -18.59 3.78
C LEU A 63 4.44 -17.20 4.07
N LEU A 64 4.80 -16.60 5.21
CA LEU A 64 4.33 -15.28 5.62
C LEU A 64 5.24 -14.14 5.13
N ARG A 65 6.44 -14.46 4.62
CA ARG A 65 7.30 -13.47 3.98
C ARG A 65 6.59 -12.95 2.74
N ASP A 66 6.12 -11.72 2.84
CA ASP A 66 5.61 -10.96 1.71
C ASP A 66 6.66 -10.97 0.59
N PRO A 67 6.29 -11.25 -0.68
CA PRO A 67 7.22 -11.14 -1.81
C PRO A 67 7.79 -9.72 -1.96
N VAL A 68 7.18 -8.74 -1.28
CA VAL A 68 7.57 -7.34 -1.16
C VAL A 68 8.89 -7.16 -0.38
N GLN A 69 9.32 -8.14 0.43
CA GLN A 69 10.57 -8.06 1.22
C GLN A 69 11.84 -8.18 0.37
N ASP A 70 11.73 -8.58 -0.90
CA ASP A 70 12.85 -8.65 -1.84
C ASP A 70 12.84 -7.47 -2.84
N ILE A 71 12.16 -6.36 -2.52
CA ILE A 71 12.25 -5.15 -3.35
C ILE A 71 13.67 -4.59 -3.24
N PRO A 72 14.42 -4.53 -4.36
CA PRO A 72 15.74 -3.93 -4.35
C PRO A 72 15.62 -2.43 -4.04
N VAL A 73 16.22 -2.00 -2.94
CA VAL A 73 16.29 -0.57 -2.59
C VAL A 73 17.32 0.09 -3.48
N VAL A 74 16.87 0.87 -4.46
CA VAL A 74 17.74 1.71 -5.29
C VAL A 74 18.23 2.87 -4.43
N ARG A 75 19.52 2.87 -4.11
CA ARG A 75 20.17 3.96 -3.38
C ARG A 75 20.64 5.01 -4.37
N ALA A 76 20.50 6.28 -4.00
CA ALA A 76 21.11 7.38 -4.72
C ALA A 76 22.64 7.19 -4.72
N ASP A 77 23.29 7.53 -5.84
CA ASP A 77 24.75 7.65 -5.89
C ASP A 77 25.17 8.75 -4.90
N PRO A 78 26.07 8.48 -3.93
CA PRO A 78 26.51 9.48 -2.96
C PRO A 78 27.40 10.57 -3.59
N ARG A 79 27.76 10.46 -4.86
CA ARG A 79 28.57 11.46 -5.55
C ARG A 79 27.83 12.80 -5.61
N PRO A 80 28.58 13.92 -5.57
CA PRO A 80 27.98 15.23 -5.73
C PRO A 80 27.32 15.33 -7.11
N TYR A 81 26.02 15.63 -7.13
CA TYR A 81 25.26 15.85 -8.36
C TYR A 81 25.76 17.05 -9.17
N LYS A 82 26.53 17.94 -8.52
CA LYS A 82 27.11 19.12 -9.15
C LYS A 82 28.52 19.31 -8.63
N VAL A 83 29.48 18.99 -9.48
CA VAL A 83 30.91 19.24 -9.24
C VAL A 83 31.30 20.38 -10.17
N LEU A 84 31.97 21.40 -9.63
CA LEU A 84 32.55 22.43 -10.48
C LEU A 84 33.64 21.77 -11.33
N PRO A 85 33.68 22.02 -12.65
CA PRO A 85 34.80 21.58 -13.47
C PRO A 85 36.12 22.11 -12.90
N GLU A 86 37.22 21.35 -13.05
CA GLU A 86 38.55 21.78 -12.58
C GLU A 86 38.96 23.14 -13.14
N HIS A 87 38.51 23.44 -14.36
CA HIS A 87 38.63 24.75 -14.99
C HIS A 87 37.24 25.36 -15.18
N PRO A 88 36.74 26.12 -14.19
CA PRO A 88 35.48 26.82 -14.32
C PRO A 88 35.66 28.03 -15.25
N GLY A 89 35.35 27.87 -16.54
CA GLY A 89 35.24 29.00 -17.46
C GLY A 89 35.74 28.78 -18.88
N GLY A 90 35.80 29.89 -19.61
CA GLY A 90 36.07 29.95 -21.04
C GLY A 90 37.53 29.67 -21.44
N MET A 91 37.70 29.29 -22.70
CA MET A 91 39.00 29.09 -23.33
C MET A 91 39.77 30.42 -23.39
N GLN A 92 41.05 30.42 -23.03
CA GLN A 92 41.97 31.51 -23.33
C GLN A 92 42.13 31.58 -24.86
N ILE A 93 41.47 32.54 -25.50
CA ILE A 93 41.60 32.74 -26.94
C ILE A 93 42.84 33.62 -27.17
N PRO A 94 43.84 33.16 -27.93
CA PRO A 94 45.00 33.98 -28.26
C PRO A 94 44.61 35.25 -29.04
N ASP A 95 45.38 36.31 -28.87
CA ASP A 95 45.29 37.55 -29.66
C ASP A 95 43.95 38.29 -29.60
N ARG A 96 43.14 38.07 -28.54
CA ARG A 96 41.86 38.79 -28.34
C ARG A 96 42.01 40.30 -28.19
N ASP A 97 43.19 40.75 -27.82
CA ASP A 97 43.59 42.14 -27.65
C ASP A 97 43.95 42.84 -28.97
N LYS A 98 43.86 42.16 -30.12
CA LYS A 98 44.14 42.79 -31.41
C LYS A 98 43.00 43.71 -31.87
N LEU A 99 43.39 44.90 -32.34
CA LEU A 99 42.52 45.93 -32.94
C LEU A 99 41.63 45.44 -34.10
N VAL A 100 41.95 44.27 -34.68
CA VAL A 100 41.11 43.63 -35.71
C VAL A 100 39.74 43.26 -35.13
N TYR A 101 39.68 42.83 -33.87
CA TYR A 101 38.44 42.50 -33.19
C TYR A 101 37.69 43.75 -32.71
N GLU A 102 38.41 44.77 -32.24
CA GLU A 102 37.81 46.05 -31.84
C GLU A 102 37.12 46.75 -33.02
N ARG A 103 37.68 46.65 -34.24
CA ARG A 103 37.04 47.21 -35.44
C ARG A 103 35.74 46.50 -35.80
N LEU A 104 35.68 45.18 -35.60
CA LEU A 104 34.45 44.40 -35.84
C LEU A 104 33.40 44.72 -34.78
N GLN A 105 33.79 44.78 -33.51
CA GLN A 105 32.93 45.23 -32.42
C GLN A 105 32.44 46.66 -32.65
N THR A 106 33.32 47.60 -32.98
CA THR A 106 32.96 48.99 -33.33
C THR A 106 32.14 49.09 -34.62
N ALA A 107 32.24 48.14 -35.55
CA ALA A 107 31.35 48.09 -36.72
C ALA A 107 29.94 47.62 -36.36
N GLU A 108 29.79 46.81 -35.31
CA GLU A 108 28.50 46.41 -34.74
C GLU A 108 27.96 47.47 -33.75
N ASP A 109 28.77 47.95 -32.80
CA ASP A 109 28.47 49.01 -31.83
C ASP A 109 28.34 50.41 -32.46
N GLY A 110 29.00 50.64 -33.60
CA GLY A 110 28.91 51.88 -34.39
C GLY A 110 27.63 52.00 -35.20
N ALA A 111 26.81 50.94 -35.24
CA ALA A 111 25.41 51.01 -35.67
C ALA A 111 24.46 51.32 -34.50
N GLU A 112 24.94 51.42 -33.26
CA GLU A 112 24.11 51.47 -32.04
C GLU A 112 24.15 52.81 -31.26
N SER A 113 24.84 53.85 -31.76
CA SER A 113 24.72 55.23 -31.22
C SER A 113 23.81 56.17 -32.03
N ALA A 114 23.08 55.64 -33.00
CA ALA A 114 21.84 56.25 -33.46
C ALA A 114 20.72 55.29 -33.10
N ALA A 115 20.32 55.26 -31.82
CA ALA A 115 19.02 54.72 -31.47
C ALA A 115 18.01 55.26 -32.50
N PRO A 116 17.24 54.41 -33.21
CA PRO A 116 16.23 54.94 -34.11
C PRO A 116 15.34 55.80 -33.24
N LYS A 117 15.41 57.12 -33.45
CA LYS A 117 14.57 58.06 -32.70
C LYS A 117 13.16 57.80 -33.19
N VAL A 118 12.47 56.88 -32.53
CA VAL A 118 11.09 56.53 -32.81
C VAL A 118 10.27 57.75 -32.40
N GLU A 119 10.01 58.62 -33.37
CA GLU A 119 9.09 59.73 -33.19
C GLU A 119 7.73 59.14 -32.81
N GLN A 120 7.27 59.48 -31.61
CA GLN A 120 6.06 58.92 -31.03
C GLN A 120 4.84 59.65 -31.63
N LEU A 121 4.40 59.18 -32.80
CA LEU A 121 3.28 59.79 -33.56
C LEU A 121 1.91 59.56 -32.92
N LEU A 122 1.84 58.65 -31.94
CA LEU A 122 0.60 58.32 -31.26
C LEU A 122 0.52 59.08 -29.92
N PRO A 123 -0.64 59.68 -29.61
CA PRO A 123 -0.86 60.24 -28.29
C PRO A 123 -0.71 59.14 -27.22
N PRO A 124 -0.29 59.50 -25.99
CA PRO A 124 -0.20 58.55 -24.90
C PRO A 124 -1.56 57.92 -24.61
N ALA A 125 -1.56 56.66 -24.19
CA ALA A 125 -2.79 55.92 -23.89
C ALA A 125 -3.67 56.67 -22.88
N GLU A 126 -4.96 56.78 -23.18
CA GLU A 126 -5.91 57.43 -22.28
C GLU A 126 -6.08 56.63 -20.98
N LYS A 127 -6.29 57.34 -19.86
CA LYS A 127 -6.49 56.72 -18.55
C LYS A 127 -7.94 56.24 -18.39
N PRO A 128 -8.18 55.08 -17.77
CA PRO A 128 -9.53 54.57 -17.54
C PRO A 128 -10.37 55.56 -16.73
N LYS A 129 -11.60 55.81 -17.17
CA LYS A 129 -12.58 56.61 -16.43
C LYS A 129 -13.23 55.75 -15.35
N ALA A 130 -13.39 56.30 -14.15
CA ALA A 130 -14.09 55.62 -13.08
C ALA A 130 -15.54 55.30 -13.51
N LEU A 131 -16.00 54.09 -13.16
CA LEU A 131 -17.38 53.68 -13.40
C LEU A 131 -18.33 54.53 -12.55
N PRO A 132 -19.54 54.84 -13.06
CA PRO A 132 -20.58 55.47 -12.26
C PRO A 132 -20.90 54.64 -11.02
N GLU A 133 -21.16 55.30 -9.89
CA GLU A 133 -21.60 54.65 -8.66
C GLU A 133 -22.90 53.87 -8.92
N ALA A 134 -22.91 52.59 -8.48
CA ALA A 134 -24.09 51.76 -8.57
C ALA A 134 -25.21 52.33 -7.66
N PRO A 135 -26.49 52.27 -8.08
CA PRO A 135 -27.58 52.66 -7.22
C PRO A 135 -27.62 51.79 -5.95
N PRO A 136 -28.06 52.35 -4.80
CA PRO A 136 -28.05 51.64 -3.53
C PRO A 136 -28.90 50.37 -3.62
N GLN A 137 -28.26 49.24 -3.31
CA GLN A 137 -28.92 47.94 -3.20
C GLN A 137 -29.73 47.90 -1.90
N PRO A 138 -31.01 47.47 -1.91
CA PRO A 138 -31.83 47.45 -0.72
C PRO A 138 -31.23 46.53 0.35
N GLU A 139 -31.22 47.06 1.58
CA GLU A 139 -30.71 46.44 2.80
C GLU A 139 -31.27 45.03 2.98
N GLN A 140 -30.40 44.03 2.81
CA GLN A 140 -30.69 42.67 3.22
C GLN A 140 -30.47 42.59 4.73
N ALA A 141 -31.54 42.20 5.42
CA ALA A 141 -31.69 42.19 6.86
C ALA A 141 -30.54 41.50 7.60
N ALA A 142 -30.19 42.11 8.74
CA ALA A 142 -29.19 41.67 9.68
C ALA A 142 -29.29 40.18 10.05
N GLU A 143 -28.21 39.43 9.80
CA GLU A 143 -27.91 38.19 10.50
C GLU A 143 -27.03 38.50 11.74
N PRO A 144 -27.27 37.83 12.88
CA PRO A 144 -26.69 38.15 14.18
C PRO A 144 -25.18 37.85 14.28
N PRO A 145 -24.47 38.49 15.23
CA PRO A 145 -23.01 38.52 15.28
C PRO A 145 -22.36 37.16 15.56
N ALA A 146 -21.18 37.05 14.94
CA ALA A 146 -20.25 35.94 14.95
C ALA A 146 -19.82 35.47 16.35
N THR A 147 -19.67 34.14 16.48
CA THR A 147 -18.77 33.54 17.46
C THR A 147 -17.40 33.39 16.79
N GLU A 148 -16.41 34.13 17.29
CA GLU A 148 -15.02 34.10 16.85
C GLU A 148 -14.34 32.77 17.25
N PRO A 149 -13.56 32.14 16.35
CA PRO A 149 -12.35 31.44 16.74
C PRO A 149 -11.09 32.25 16.32
N PRO A 150 -10.00 32.16 17.09
CA PRO A 150 -8.87 33.06 17.00
C PRO A 150 -8.04 32.89 15.72
N THR A 151 -7.64 34.05 15.19
CA THR A 151 -6.46 34.38 14.39
C THR A 151 -5.45 33.24 14.19
N THR A 152 -5.40 32.70 12.97
CA THR A 152 -4.20 32.04 12.45
C THR A 152 -3.40 33.08 11.69
N GLU A 153 -2.35 33.57 12.33
CA GLU A 153 -1.32 34.42 11.73
C GLU A 153 -0.48 33.58 10.75
N PRO A 154 -0.17 34.07 9.54
CA PRO A 154 0.60 33.34 8.54
C PRO A 154 2.07 33.14 9.00
N PRO A 155 2.71 32.00 8.68
CA PRO A 155 4.05 31.71 9.15
C PRO A 155 5.07 32.69 8.55
N THR A 156 5.68 33.49 9.42
CA THR A 156 6.90 34.24 9.13
C THR A 156 8.06 33.25 8.91
N ILE A 157 8.63 33.29 7.72
CA ILE A 157 9.85 32.55 7.35
C ILE A 157 11.01 33.13 8.15
N GLN A 158 11.58 32.35 9.07
CA GLN A 158 12.87 32.62 9.71
C GLN A 158 13.95 31.74 9.06
N PRO A 159 15.12 32.27 8.65
CA PRO A 159 16.26 31.46 8.20
C PRO A 159 16.93 30.74 9.39
N PRO A 160 17.49 29.53 9.21
CA PRO A 160 18.14 28.82 10.30
C PRO A 160 19.52 29.43 10.57
N ALA A 161 19.65 30.14 11.71
CA ALA A 161 20.93 30.42 12.32
C ALA A 161 21.21 29.36 13.39
N THR A 162 22.37 28.74 13.22
CA THR A 162 23.10 27.81 14.07
C THR A 162 22.96 28.11 15.57
N GLU A 163 22.50 27.15 16.38
CA GLU A 163 23.01 27.05 17.75
C GLU A 163 23.00 25.61 18.26
N SER A 164 24.22 25.13 18.48
CA SER A 164 24.55 23.84 19.07
C SER A 164 24.33 23.90 20.58
N ALA A 165 23.35 23.13 21.01
CA ALA A 165 23.37 22.21 22.13
C ALA A 165 24.57 22.23 23.12
N VAL A 166 24.19 22.43 24.40
CA VAL A 166 24.43 21.55 25.55
C VAL A 166 25.75 21.71 26.35
N ALA A 167 25.57 22.22 27.56
CA ALA A 167 26.18 21.72 28.80
C ALA A 167 25.06 21.42 29.80
#